data_AF-A0A0W0XR23-F1
#
_entry.id   AF-A0A0W0XR23-F1
#
_cell.length_a   1.000
_cell.length_b   1.000
_cell.length_c   1.000
_cell.angle_alpha   90.00
_cell.angle_beta   90.00
_cell.angle_gamma   90.00
#
_symmetry.space_group_name_H-M   'P 1'
#
loop_
_entity.id
_entity.type
_entity.pdbx_description
1 polymer ?
#
loop_
_entity_poly.entity_id
_entity_poly.type
_entity_poly.pdbx_seq_one_letter_code
_entity_poly.pdbx_strand_id
1 'polypeptide(L)'
;MKLYRSLSEIMAFLQRKPKEVIAIISLNGQAYFVFRSNPHPEIATLKQAQAKIAISNELQVSAPKHGNKEKKQRLYQFMLADNVPAVFPESNHAEENLIRRFPDVLSQFKSTFPGQKIINITIFLSHSPCCAEGEKKHSDARPINGFFFPAGCNKKLSVFFEKGNYKALDASLFVNTKFKVQYLYRFNHTVEEQEPFIRQADPLLHSVLAQKMEKCGQ
;
A
#
# COMPACT_ATOMS: atom_id res chain seq x y z
N MET A 1 11.44 0.22 -3.22
CA MET A 1 10.26 -0.58 -2.81
C MET A 1 10.73 -1.75 -1.97
N LYS A 2 10.07 -2.06 -0.84
CA LYS A 2 10.52 -3.12 0.07
C LYS A 2 9.81 -4.44 -0.27
N LEU A 3 10.58 -5.52 -0.37
CA LEU A 3 10.08 -6.89 -0.45
C LEU A 3 9.90 -7.43 0.98
N TYR A 4 8.76 -8.05 1.23
CA TYR A 4 8.45 -8.78 2.46
C TYR A 4 8.29 -10.27 2.14
N ARG A 5 8.66 -11.13 3.09
CA ARG A 5 8.62 -12.59 2.94
C ARG A 5 7.30 -13.19 3.41
N SER A 6 6.58 -12.50 4.29
CA SER A 6 5.26 -12.93 4.78
C SER A 6 4.28 -11.77 4.95
N LEU A 7 2.99 -12.09 4.99
CA LEU A 7 1.95 -11.13 5.38
C LEU A 7 2.11 -10.68 6.84
N SER A 8 2.57 -11.56 7.73
CA SER A 8 2.80 -11.24 9.15
C SER A 8 3.84 -10.12 9.32
N GLU A 9 4.93 -10.16 8.55
CA GLU A 9 5.92 -9.07 8.52
C GLU A 9 5.30 -7.73 8.10
N ILE A 10 4.40 -7.78 7.12
CA ILE A 10 3.66 -6.60 6.66
C ILE A 10 2.71 -6.11 7.75
N MET A 11 1.97 -7.00 8.41
CA MET A 11 1.05 -6.64 9.49
C MET A 11 1.76 -5.93 10.64
N ALA A 12 2.88 -6.47 11.12
CA ALA A 12 3.66 -5.85 12.18
C ALA A 12 4.14 -4.43 11.80
N PHE A 13 4.47 -4.23 10.53
CA PHE A 13 4.84 -2.91 10.01
C PHE A 13 3.66 -1.95 9.92
N LEU A 14 2.48 -2.43 9.55
CA LEU A 14 1.26 -1.62 9.37
C LEU A 14 0.58 -1.26 10.68
N GLN A 15 0.71 -2.06 11.73
CA GLN A 15 0.17 -1.75 13.07
C GLN A 15 0.63 -0.37 13.58
N ARG A 16 1.82 0.08 13.18
CA ARG A 16 2.35 1.41 13.55
C ARG A 16 1.70 2.57 12.80
N LYS A 17 0.89 2.30 11.76
CA LYS A 17 0.27 3.29 10.87
C LYS A 17 -1.15 2.89 10.43
N PRO A 18 -2.11 2.73 11.37
CA PRO A 18 -3.41 2.08 11.11
C PRO A 18 -4.33 2.84 10.14
N LYS A 19 -4.09 4.13 9.90
CA LYS A 19 -4.92 4.98 9.03
C LYS A 19 -4.44 5.02 7.57
N GLU A 20 -3.39 4.28 7.21
CA GLU A 20 -2.88 4.28 5.85
C GLU A 20 -3.76 3.42 4.93
N VAL A 21 -4.22 4.01 3.81
CA VAL A 21 -4.84 3.24 2.72
C VAL A 21 -3.71 2.60 1.91
N ILE A 22 -3.70 1.27 1.88
CA ILE A 22 -2.69 0.44 1.24
C ILE A 22 -3.30 -0.60 0.29
N ALA A 23 -2.45 -1.07 -0.63
CA ALA A 23 -2.65 -2.26 -1.45
C ALA A 23 -1.40 -3.13 -1.32
N ILE A 24 -1.57 -4.43 -1.13
CA ILE A 24 -0.49 -5.40 -1.05
C ILE A 24 -0.62 -6.34 -2.25
N ILE A 25 0.46 -6.59 -2.95
CA ILE A 25 0.50 -7.65 -3.96
C ILE A 25 1.37 -8.79 -3.46
N SER A 26 0.89 -10.01 -3.64
CA SER A 26 1.60 -11.26 -3.39
C SER A 26 1.82 -11.98 -4.72
N LEU A 27 3.07 -12.36 -4.98
CA LEU A 27 3.44 -13.24 -6.08
C LEU A 27 3.80 -14.61 -5.52
N ASN A 28 3.12 -15.65 -6.01
CA ASN A 28 3.26 -17.05 -5.61
C ASN A 28 3.11 -17.33 -4.10
N GLY A 29 2.60 -16.38 -3.30
CA GLY A 29 2.52 -16.54 -1.85
C GLY A 29 3.85 -16.37 -1.10
N GLN A 30 4.93 -15.96 -1.78
CA GLN A 30 6.28 -15.89 -1.21
C GLN A 30 6.95 -14.52 -1.34
N ALA A 31 6.40 -13.64 -2.17
CA ALA A 31 6.94 -12.31 -2.41
C ALA A 31 5.84 -11.27 -2.27
N TYR A 32 5.97 -10.39 -1.28
CA TYR A 32 4.94 -9.41 -0.96
C TYR A 32 5.48 -7.99 -1.09
N PHE A 33 4.69 -7.12 -1.71
CA PHE A 33 5.03 -5.71 -1.92
C PHE A 33 3.87 -4.82 -1.48
N VAL A 34 4.20 -3.74 -0.80
CA VAL A 34 3.21 -2.83 -0.19
C VAL A 34 3.21 -1.49 -0.93
N PHE A 35 2.03 -1.07 -1.36
CA PHE A 35 1.76 0.22 -1.99
C PHE A 35 0.87 1.05 -1.08
N ARG A 36 1.19 2.34 -0.97
CA ARG A 36 0.45 3.29 -0.15
C ARG A 36 -0.26 4.28 -1.07
N SER A 37 -1.40 4.77 -0.65
CA SER A 37 -1.99 5.97 -1.24
C SER A 37 -1.10 7.19 -0.96
N ASN A 38 -1.05 8.09 -1.93
CA ASN A 38 -0.44 9.40 -1.76
C ASN A 38 -1.53 10.42 -1.42
N PRO A 39 -1.38 11.21 -0.36
CA PRO A 39 -2.30 12.31 -0.10
C PRO A 39 -2.18 13.37 -1.20
N HIS A 40 -3.20 14.24 -1.28
CA HIS A 40 -3.15 15.42 -2.15
C HIS A 40 -1.89 16.26 -1.86
N PRO A 41 -1.22 16.86 -2.87
CA PRO A 41 0.02 17.60 -2.69
C PRO A 41 -0.06 18.69 -1.61
N GLU A 42 -1.19 19.39 -1.55
CA GLU A 42 -1.48 20.37 -0.49
C GLU A 42 -1.45 19.74 0.92
N ILE A 43 -2.15 18.63 1.11
CA ILE A 43 -2.20 17.91 2.38
C ILE A 43 -0.80 17.36 2.74
N ALA A 44 -0.06 16.87 1.75
CA ALA A 44 1.31 16.40 1.93
C ALA A 44 2.23 17.52 2.44
N THR A 45 2.15 18.70 1.82
CA THR A 45 2.95 19.88 2.17
C THR A 45 2.56 20.40 3.55
N LEU A 46 1.27 20.43 3.89
CA LEU A 46 0.79 20.78 5.23
C LEU A 46 1.31 19.81 6.30
N LYS A 47 1.34 18.51 6.01
CA LYS A 47 1.94 17.50 6.92
C LYS A 47 3.44 17.70 7.08
N GLN A 48 4.15 18.06 6.00
CA GLN A 48 5.58 18.36 6.06
C GLN A 48 5.86 19.62 6.91
N ALA A 49 5.06 20.68 6.73
CA ALA A 49 5.14 21.87 7.57
C ALA A 49 4.90 21.53 9.06
N GLN A 50 3.89 20.71 9.35
CA GLN A 50 3.62 20.24 10.72
C GLN A 50 4.79 19.44 11.30
N ALA A 51 5.40 18.54 10.53
CA ALA A 51 6.54 17.75 10.98
C ALA A 51 7.77 18.63 11.26
N LYS A 52 8.06 19.62 10.40
CA LYS A 52 9.14 20.59 10.63
C LYS A 52 8.94 21.39 11.91
N ILE A 53 7.70 21.80 12.20
CA ILE A 53 7.39 22.52 13.45
C ILE A 53 7.54 21.60 14.66
N ALA A 54 7.10 20.34 14.58
CA ALA A 54 7.28 19.37 15.67
C ALA A 54 8.76 19.19 16.02
N ILE A 55 9.61 18.97 15.01
CA ILE A 55 11.07 18.89 15.17
C ILE A 55 11.63 20.18 15.78
N SER A 56 11.21 21.34 15.29
CA SER A 56 11.66 22.63 15.84
C SER A 56 11.30 22.80 17.31
N ASN A 57 10.12 22.36 17.74
CA ASN A 57 9.69 22.46 19.14
C ASN A 57 10.46 21.48 20.05
N GLU A 58 10.72 20.26 19.56
CA GLU A 58 11.56 19.27 20.26
C GLU A 58 12.97 19.81 20.50
N LEU A 59 13.59 20.41 19.47
CA LEU A 59 14.93 21.01 19.57
C LEU A 59 14.97 22.21 20.52
N GLN A 60 13.85 22.92 20.69
CA GLN A 60 13.75 24.09 21.57
C GLN A 60 13.30 23.75 22.99
N VAL A 61 13.16 22.46 23.35
CA VAL A 61 12.65 21.99 24.67
C VAL A 61 11.38 22.73 25.09
N SER A 62 10.56 23.09 24.10
CA SER A 62 9.38 23.93 24.30
C SER A 62 8.13 23.07 24.15
N ALA A 63 7.27 23.06 25.17
CA ALA A 63 6.01 22.34 25.11
C ALA A 63 5.18 22.82 23.89
N PRO A 64 4.51 21.91 23.16
CA PRO A 64 3.72 22.28 22.00
C PRO A 64 2.58 23.23 22.40
N LYS A 65 2.73 24.53 22.12
CA LYS A 65 1.71 25.55 22.43
C LYS A 65 0.54 25.50 21.43
N HIS A 66 -0.66 25.82 21.91
CA HIS A 66 -1.93 25.89 21.15
C HIS A 66 -1.92 26.83 19.90
N GLY A 67 -0.86 27.62 19.66
CA GLY A 67 -0.68 28.48 18.48
C GLY A 67 -0.15 27.78 17.21
N ASN A 68 -0.18 26.44 17.16
CA ASN A 68 0.47 25.66 16.10
C ASN A 68 -0.25 25.75 14.74
N LYS A 69 -1.54 26.10 14.71
CA LYS A 69 -2.33 26.13 13.47
C LYS A 69 -1.93 27.30 12.56
N GLU A 70 -1.81 28.51 13.10
CA GLU A 70 -1.36 29.68 12.34
C GLU A 70 0.10 29.55 11.90
N LYS A 71 0.98 29.07 12.79
CA LYS A 71 2.38 28.79 12.46
C LYS A 71 2.51 27.77 11.32
N LYS A 72 1.71 26.69 11.36
CA LYS A 72 1.64 25.71 10.28
C LYS A 72 1.21 26.33 8.96
N GLN A 73 0.17 27.17 8.99
CA GLN A 73 -0.33 27.83 7.78
C GLN A 73 0.69 28.81 7.21
N ARG A 74 1.36 29.61 8.06
CA ARG A 74 2.45 30.51 7.63
C ARG A 74 3.60 29.73 7.01
N LEU A 75 4.08 28.66 7.67
CA LEU A 75 5.17 27.85 7.14
C LEU A 75 4.79 27.18 5.82
N TYR A 76 3.56 26.71 5.68
CA TYR A 76 3.04 26.19 4.41
C TYR A 76 3.11 27.24 3.29
N GLN A 77 2.65 28.48 3.54
CA GLN A 77 2.73 29.56 2.56
C GLN A 77 4.18 29.93 2.20
N PHE A 78 5.09 29.94 3.17
CA PHE A 78 6.52 30.12 2.90
C PHE A 78 7.08 29.00 2.01
N MET A 79 6.74 27.75 2.29
CA MET A 79 7.20 26.61 1.47
C MET A 79 6.68 26.70 0.02
N LEU A 80 5.47 27.21 -0.19
CA LEU A 80 4.95 27.47 -1.54
C LEU A 80 5.70 28.60 -2.23
N ALA A 81 5.90 29.73 -1.55
CA ALA A 81 6.59 30.90 -2.10
C ALA A 81 8.04 30.58 -2.49
N ASP A 82 8.70 29.70 -1.73
CA ASP A 82 10.09 29.28 -1.95
C ASP A 82 10.20 28.08 -2.92
N ASN A 83 9.11 27.73 -3.59
CA ASN A 83 9.03 26.62 -4.57
C ASN A 83 9.54 25.28 -4.03
N VAL A 84 9.31 24.99 -2.74
CA VAL A 84 9.71 23.71 -2.14
C VAL A 84 8.97 22.57 -2.87
N PRO A 85 9.68 21.58 -3.44
CA PRO A 85 9.03 20.49 -4.17
C PRO A 85 8.07 19.70 -3.28
N ALA A 86 6.86 19.46 -3.79
CA ALA A 86 5.90 18.61 -3.10
C ALA A 86 6.43 17.18 -2.96
N VAL A 87 6.36 16.63 -1.76
CA VAL A 87 6.76 15.23 -1.48
C VAL A 87 6.00 14.24 -2.36
N PHE A 88 4.73 14.54 -2.64
CA PHE A 88 3.92 13.83 -3.61
C PHE A 88 3.38 14.83 -4.62
N PRO A 89 3.84 14.81 -5.89
CA PRO A 89 3.38 15.74 -6.91
C PRO A 89 1.94 15.47 -7.35
N GLU A 90 1.45 14.24 -7.13
CA GLU A 90 0.10 13.82 -7.48
C GLU A 90 -0.55 13.02 -6.35
N SER A 91 -1.86 13.24 -6.18
CA SER A 91 -2.72 12.34 -5.39
C SER A 91 -2.96 11.07 -6.19
N ASN A 92 -2.58 9.92 -5.63
CA ASN A 92 -2.77 8.62 -6.27
C ASN A 92 -3.29 7.61 -5.25
N HIS A 93 -4.24 6.79 -5.69
CA HIS A 93 -4.72 5.68 -4.87
C HIS A 93 -3.67 4.56 -4.79
N ALA A 94 -3.76 3.70 -3.77
CA ALA A 94 -2.79 2.63 -3.56
C ALA A 94 -2.75 1.66 -4.76
N GLU A 95 -3.90 1.41 -5.36
CA GLU A 95 -4.10 0.59 -6.56
C GLU A 95 -3.42 1.20 -7.79
N GLU A 96 -3.46 2.51 -7.95
CA GLU A 96 -2.77 3.19 -9.06
C GLU A 96 -1.26 3.12 -8.88
N ASN A 97 -0.78 3.33 -7.65
CA ASN A 97 0.63 3.18 -7.31
C ASN A 97 1.10 1.74 -7.53
N LEU A 98 0.28 0.74 -7.21
CA LEU A 98 0.53 -0.67 -7.51
C LEU A 98 0.68 -0.91 -9.01
N ILE A 99 -0.27 -0.45 -9.82
CA ILE A 99 -0.21 -0.61 -11.29
C ILE A 99 1.03 0.09 -11.84
N ARG A 100 1.25 1.36 -11.47
CA ARG A 100 2.37 2.20 -11.92
C ARG A 100 3.72 1.57 -11.62
N ARG A 101 3.90 1.02 -10.41
CA ARG A 101 5.16 0.43 -9.95
C ARG A 101 5.26 -1.07 -10.20
N PHE A 102 4.30 -1.67 -10.91
CA PHE A 102 4.32 -3.10 -11.21
C PHE A 102 5.57 -3.55 -11.98
N PRO A 103 6.14 -2.80 -12.95
CA PRO A 103 7.40 -3.18 -13.58
C PRO A 103 8.55 -3.36 -12.56
N ASP A 104 8.61 -2.52 -11.53
CA ASP A 104 9.61 -2.65 -10.47
C ASP A 104 9.38 -3.91 -9.63
N VAL A 105 8.12 -4.31 -9.44
CA VAL A 105 7.76 -5.55 -8.74
C VAL A 105 8.33 -6.74 -9.51
N LEU A 106 8.14 -6.77 -10.83
CA LEU A 106 8.65 -7.83 -11.69
C LEU A 106 10.18 -7.86 -11.70
N SER A 107 10.82 -6.70 -11.80
CA SER A 107 12.29 -6.60 -11.73
C SER A 107 12.82 -7.12 -10.39
N GLN A 108 12.21 -6.72 -9.28
CA GLN A 108 12.62 -7.15 -7.95
C GLN A 108 12.36 -8.64 -7.74
N PHE A 109 11.21 -9.16 -8.19
CA PHE A 109 10.91 -10.59 -8.14
C PHE A 109 11.92 -11.42 -8.93
N LYS A 110 12.22 -11.04 -10.17
CA LYS A 110 13.23 -11.70 -11.01
C LYS A 110 14.60 -11.76 -10.33
N SER A 111 15.04 -10.63 -9.77
CA SER A 111 16.35 -10.54 -9.12
C SER A 111 16.42 -11.42 -7.88
N THR A 112 15.32 -11.56 -7.14
CA THR A 112 15.29 -12.30 -5.87
C THR A 112 15.03 -13.78 -6.07
N PHE A 113 14.27 -14.15 -7.11
CA PHE A 113 13.84 -15.53 -7.41
C PHE A 113 14.18 -15.88 -8.87
N PRO A 114 15.47 -15.99 -9.21
CA PRO A 114 15.89 -16.23 -10.58
C PRO A 114 15.29 -17.54 -11.12
N GLY A 115 14.81 -17.50 -12.37
CA GLY A 115 14.21 -18.65 -13.06
C GLY A 115 12.78 -18.99 -12.64
N GLN A 116 12.25 -18.43 -11.55
CA GLN A 116 10.89 -18.71 -11.10
C GLN A 116 9.84 -17.94 -11.92
N LYS A 117 8.75 -18.64 -12.28
CA LYS A 117 7.60 -18.06 -12.98
C LYS A 117 6.52 -17.65 -11.97
N ILE A 118 5.75 -16.62 -12.32
CA ILE A 118 4.61 -16.14 -11.54
C ILE A 118 3.37 -16.93 -11.97
N ILE A 119 2.89 -17.78 -11.08
CA ILE A 119 1.74 -18.66 -11.27
C ILE A 119 0.52 -18.10 -10.54
N ASN A 120 0.72 -17.40 -9.42
CA ASN A 120 -0.37 -16.83 -8.64
C ASN A 120 -0.09 -15.36 -8.31
N ILE A 121 -1.09 -14.51 -8.53
CA ILE A 121 -1.11 -13.12 -8.08
C ILE A 121 -2.31 -12.93 -7.16
N THR A 122 -2.03 -12.53 -5.92
CA THR A 122 -3.09 -12.14 -4.98
C THR A 122 -2.91 -10.68 -4.58
N ILE A 123 -3.97 -9.88 -4.68
CA ILE A 123 -3.98 -8.49 -4.21
C ILE A 123 -4.82 -8.41 -2.95
N PHE A 124 -4.27 -7.83 -1.90
CA PHE A 124 -4.97 -7.53 -0.67
C PHE A 124 -5.18 -6.03 -0.56
N LEU A 125 -6.44 -5.61 -0.44
CA LEU A 125 -6.81 -4.21 -0.33
C LEU A 125 -7.27 -3.89 1.09
N SER A 126 -6.82 -2.74 1.59
CA SER A 126 -7.24 -2.23 2.89
C SER A 126 -8.62 -1.60 2.91
N HIS A 127 -9.01 -1.03 1.77
CA HIS A 127 -10.28 -0.36 1.56
C HIS A 127 -10.85 -0.87 0.23
N SER A 128 -12.17 -0.90 0.11
CA SER A 128 -12.80 -1.26 -1.16
C SER A 128 -12.34 -0.27 -2.24
N PRO A 129 -11.98 -0.76 -3.44
CA PRO A 129 -11.49 0.12 -4.48
C PRO A 129 -12.58 1.09 -4.92
N CYS A 130 -12.22 2.36 -5.14
CA CYS A 130 -13.19 3.36 -5.57
C CYS A 130 -13.83 3.00 -6.92
N CYS A 131 -15.09 3.40 -7.08
CA CYS A 131 -15.91 3.11 -8.26
C CYS A 131 -16.39 4.43 -8.87
N ALA A 132 -16.43 4.52 -10.21
CA ALA A 132 -16.91 5.73 -10.89
C ALA A 132 -18.41 5.99 -10.61
N GLU A 133 -19.18 4.92 -10.47
CA GLU A 133 -20.60 4.92 -10.13
C GLU A 133 -20.86 5.05 -8.61
N GLY A 134 -19.81 5.19 -7.79
CA GLY A 134 -19.94 5.28 -6.34
C GLY A 134 -20.15 6.71 -5.82
N GLU A 135 -20.57 6.83 -4.56
CA GLU A 135 -20.83 8.12 -3.90
C GLU A 135 -19.56 8.92 -3.58
N LYS A 136 -18.41 8.24 -3.46
CA LYS A 136 -17.13 8.85 -3.05
C LYS A 136 -16.32 9.26 -4.27
N LYS A 137 -15.50 10.31 -4.12
CA LYS A 137 -14.54 10.74 -5.14
C LYS A 137 -13.69 9.54 -5.60
N HIS A 138 -13.72 9.28 -6.90
CA HIS A 138 -13.00 8.18 -7.53
C HIS A 138 -11.72 8.69 -8.19
N SER A 139 -10.82 7.77 -8.53
CA SER A 139 -9.63 8.12 -9.32
C SER A 139 -10.01 8.29 -10.79
N ASP A 140 -9.48 9.32 -11.44
CA ASP A 140 -9.83 9.72 -12.81
C ASP A 140 -9.32 8.73 -13.86
N ALA A 141 -9.90 8.77 -15.07
CA ALA A 141 -9.32 8.06 -16.21
C ALA A 141 -7.93 8.64 -16.55
N ARG A 142 -6.94 7.78 -16.79
CA ARG A 142 -5.56 8.21 -17.06
C ARG A 142 -4.70 7.10 -17.69
N PRO A 143 -3.65 7.46 -18.44
CA PRO A 143 -2.64 6.51 -18.87
C PRO A 143 -1.70 6.12 -17.72
N ILE A 144 -1.38 4.84 -17.58
CA ILE A 144 -0.36 4.32 -16.66
C ILE A 144 0.41 3.20 -17.39
N ASN A 145 1.75 3.22 -17.36
CA ASN A 145 2.61 2.22 -18.00
C ASN A 145 2.26 1.93 -19.48
N GLY A 146 1.87 2.97 -20.23
CA GLY A 146 1.50 2.83 -21.64
C GLY A 146 0.08 2.31 -21.91
N PHE A 147 -0.71 2.01 -20.87
CA PHE A 147 -2.12 1.59 -21.01
C PHE A 147 -3.07 2.70 -20.58
N PHE A 148 -4.14 2.90 -21.34
CA PHE A 148 -5.22 3.80 -20.93
C PHE A 148 -6.17 3.08 -19.98
N PHE A 149 -6.39 3.66 -18.80
CA PHE A 149 -7.29 3.10 -17.79
C PHE A 149 -8.51 3.97 -17.55
N PRO A 150 -9.70 3.36 -17.39
CA PRO A 150 -10.93 4.10 -17.08
C PRO A 150 -10.91 4.66 -15.65
N ALA A 151 -11.88 5.54 -15.35
CA ALA A 151 -12.12 6.03 -14.00
C ALA A 151 -12.53 4.89 -13.04
N GLY A 152 -12.17 5.03 -11.77
CA GLY A 152 -12.43 4.04 -10.70
C GLY A 152 -11.37 2.94 -10.58
N CYS A 153 -10.80 2.78 -9.38
CA CYS A 153 -9.77 1.78 -9.11
C CYS A 153 -10.24 0.34 -9.32
N ASN A 154 -11.53 0.07 -9.12
CA ASN A 154 -12.12 -1.25 -9.42
C ASN A 154 -11.95 -1.61 -10.89
N LYS A 155 -12.28 -0.68 -11.80
CA LYS A 155 -12.12 -0.87 -13.25
C LYS A 155 -10.65 -0.88 -13.66
N LYS A 156 -9.80 -0.06 -13.04
CA LYS A 156 -8.35 -0.09 -13.30
C LYS A 156 -7.75 -1.45 -12.97
N LEU A 157 -8.07 -2.02 -11.80
CA LEU A 157 -7.59 -3.35 -11.40
C LEU A 157 -8.12 -4.45 -12.32
N SER A 158 -9.41 -4.42 -12.68
CA SER A 158 -10.00 -5.38 -13.64
C SER A 158 -9.30 -5.30 -15.00
N VAL A 159 -9.15 -4.09 -15.57
CA VAL A 159 -8.46 -3.92 -16.85
C VAL A 159 -6.99 -4.34 -16.78
N PHE A 160 -6.30 -4.03 -15.67
CA PHE A 160 -4.89 -4.38 -15.58
C PHE A 160 -4.66 -5.87 -15.38
N PHE A 161 -5.39 -6.51 -14.45
CA PHE A 161 -5.17 -7.89 -14.05
C PHE A 161 -6.12 -8.91 -14.67
N GLU A 162 -7.43 -8.64 -14.72
CA GLU A 162 -8.39 -9.60 -15.29
C GLU A 162 -8.26 -9.66 -16.82
N LYS A 163 -8.10 -8.50 -17.48
CA LYS A 163 -7.88 -8.45 -18.94
C LYS A 163 -6.43 -8.75 -19.35
N GLY A 164 -5.51 -8.89 -18.39
CA GLY A 164 -4.16 -9.39 -18.65
C GLY A 164 -3.14 -8.37 -19.15
N ASN A 165 -3.41 -7.06 -19.09
CA ASN A 165 -2.44 -6.02 -19.50
C ASN A 165 -1.09 -6.15 -18.77
N TYR A 166 -1.10 -6.61 -17.52
CA TYR A 166 0.12 -6.88 -16.75
C TYR A 166 1.10 -7.85 -17.45
N LYS A 167 0.59 -8.75 -18.30
CA LYS A 167 1.42 -9.71 -19.04
C LYS A 167 2.26 -9.04 -20.12
N ALA A 168 1.77 -7.96 -20.72
CA ALA A 168 2.51 -7.24 -21.75
C ALA A 168 3.77 -6.54 -21.21
N LEU A 169 3.89 -6.37 -19.88
CA LEU A 169 5.07 -5.79 -19.25
C LEU A 169 6.26 -6.76 -19.19
N ASP A 170 6.00 -8.07 -19.06
CA ASP A 170 7.02 -9.13 -19.13
C ASP A 170 6.35 -10.50 -19.30
N ALA A 171 5.93 -10.82 -20.53
CA ALA A 171 5.16 -12.02 -20.80
C ALA A 171 5.90 -13.30 -20.39
N SER A 172 7.24 -13.27 -20.44
CA SER A 172 8.09 -14.40 -20.12
C SER A 172 7.97 -14.85 -18.66
N LEU A 173 7.56 -13.97 -17.74
CA LEU A 173 7.45 -14.31 -16.32
C LEU A 173 6.16 -15.03 -15.93
N PHE A 174 5.14 -15.00 -16.78
CA PHE A 174 3.80 -15.46 -16.43
C PHE A 174 3.50 -16.80 -17.10
N VAL A 175 3.01 -17.77 -16.33
CA VAL A 175 2.62 -19.10 -16.83
C VAL A 175 1.31 -19.50 -16.19
N ASN A 176 0.24 -19.61 -16.99
CA ASN A 176 -1.11 -19.95 -16.53
C ASN A 176 -1.53 -19.19 -15.26
N THR A 177 -1.13 -17.92 -15.18
CA THR A 177 -1.18 -17.14 -13.95
C THR A 177 -2.62 -16.92 -13.50
N LYS A 178 -2.93 -17.36 -12.28
CA LYS A 178 -4.22 -17.12 -11.61
C LYS A 178 -4.16 -15.80 -10.86
N PHE A 179 -5.27 -15.06 -10.91
CA PHE A 179 -5.41 -13.76 -10.28
C PHE A 179 -6.56 -13.76 -9.28
N LYS A 180 -6.36 -13.15 -8.12
CA LYS A 180 -7.40 -12.94 -7.11
C LYS A 180 -7.23 -11.58 -6.43
N VAL A 181 -8.33 -10.84 -6.30
CA VAL A 181 -8.41 -9.69 -5.39
C VAL A 181 -9.11 -10.12 -4.12
N GLN A 182 -8.55 -9.75 -2.97
CA GLN A 182 -9.11 -9.99 -1.66
C GLN A 182 -9.28 -8.66 -0.94
N TYR A 183 -10.52 -8.37 -0.56
CA TYR A 183 -10.79 -7.31 0.38
C TYR A 183 -10.65 -7.86 1.79
N LEU A 184 -9.72 -7.31 2.56
CA LEU A 184 -9.47 -7.76 3.91
C LEU A 184 -9.97 -6.71 4.89
N TYR A 185 -11.18 -6.93 5.42
CA TYR A 185 -11.85 -6.06 6.38
C TYR A 185 -10.99 -5.71 7.61
N ARG A 186 -9.99 -6.52 7.98
CA ARG A 186 -9.09 -6.21 9.11
C ARG A 186 -8.03 -5.15 8.83
N PHE A 187 -7.80 -4.81 7.56
CA PHE A 187 -7.05 -3.60 7.20
C PHE A 187 -7.93 -2.35 7.21
N ASN A 188 -9.25 -2.52 7.32
CA ASN A 188 -10.16 -1.43 7.53
C ASN A 188 -10.20 -1.13 9.04
N HIS A 189 -9.52 -0.05 9.42
CA HIS A 189 -9.43 0.43 10.80
C HIS A 189 -10.78 0.84 11.42
N THR A 190 -11.88 0.78 10.68
CA THR A 190 -13.24 1.05 11.16
C THR A 190 -14.01 -0.20 11.59
N VAL A 191 -13.42 -1.39 11.51
CA VAL A 191 -14.11 -2.66 11.81
C VAL A 191 -13.44 -3.33 13.01
N GLU A 192 -14.19 -3.50 14.11
CA GLU A 192 -13.74 -4.24 15.30
C GLU A 192 -13.45 -5.72 14.94
N GLU A 193 -12.30 -6.21 15.37
CA GLU A 193 -11.76 -7.53 15.03
C GLU A 193 -12.63 -8.66 15.58
N GLN A 194 -12.99 -9.66 14.76
CA GLN A 194 -13.70 -10.85 15.24
C GLN A 194 -12.96 -12.19 15.13
N GLU A 195 -11.79 -12.32 14.51
CA GLU A 195 -10.99 -13.58 14.63
C GLU A 195 -9.48 -13.37 14.40
N PRO A 196 -8.59 -14.35 14.66
CA PRO A 196 -7.15 -14.25 14.40
C PRO A 196 -6.71 -14.93 13.08
N PHE A 197 -6.09 -14.18 12.17
CA PHE A 197 -5.60 -14.60 10.84
C PHE A 197 -4.40 -15.55 10.92
N ILE A 198 -3.73 -15.58 12.07
CA ILE A 198 -2.47 -16.29 12.33
C ILE A 198 -2.56 -17.78 11.96
N ARG A 199 -3.75 -18.39 12.02
CA ARG A 199 -3.94 -19.81 11.69
C ARG A 199 -3.84 -20.15 10.20
N GLN A 200 -3.97 -19.19 9.28
CA GLN A 200 -4.00 -19.47 7.82
C GLN A 200 -2.76 -19.01 7.06
N ALA A 201 -1.93 -18.13 7.63
CA ALA A 201 -0.93 -17.38 6.86
C ALA A 201 0.51 -17.90 6.96
N ASP A 202 0.77 -18.83 7.87
CA ASP A 202 2.11 -19.35 8.11
C ASP A 202 2.05 -20.82 8.55
N PRO A 203 2.23 -21.78 7.62
CA PRO A 203 2.26 -23.21 7.93
C PRO A 203 3.36 -23.57 8.94
N LEU A 204 4.49 -22.85 8.93
CA LEU A 204 5.60 -23.05 9.86
C LEU A 204 5.24 -22.54 11.25
N LEU A 205 4.58 -21.38 11.35
CA LEU A 205 4.09 -20.89 12.63
C LEU A 205 3.00 -21.82 13.21
N HIS A 206 2.12 -22.37 12.37
CA HIS A 206 1.11 -23.33 12.80
C HIS A 206 1.75 -24.61 13.38
N SER A 207 2.76 -25.18 12.72
CA SER A 207 3.45 -26.36 13.22
C SER A 207 4.22 -26.10 14.52
N VAL A 208 4.87 -24.94 14.64
CA VAL A 208 5.62 -24.56 15.84
C VAL A 208 4.69 -24.26 17.01
N LEU A 209 3.56 -23.60 16.76
CA LEU A 209 2.56 -23.31 17.79
C LEU A 209 1.84 -24.58 18.24
N ALA A 210 1.48 -25.48 17.32
CA ALA A 210 0.88 -26.77 17.66
C ALA A 210 1.83 -27.62 18.53
N GLN A 211 3.11 -27.74 18.16
CA GLN A 211 4.10 -28.49 18.96
C GLN A 211 4.37 -27.88 20.34
N LYS A 212 4.36 -26.54 20.46
CA LYS A 212 4.57 -25.88 21.75
C LYS A 212 3.34 -25.96 22.66
N MET A 213 2.13 -25.94 22.10
CA MET A 213 0.91 -26.08 22.90
C MET A 213 0.70 -27.51 23.40
N GLU A 214 1.09 -28.54 22.64
CA GLU A 214 1.09 -29.93 23.14
C GLU A 214 2.06 -30.15 24.30
N LYS A 215 3.20 -29.45 24.32
CA LYS A 215 4.20 -29.55 25.41
C LYS A 215 3.87 -28.74 26.66
N CYS A 216 2.92 -27.81 26.59
CA CYS A 216 2.45 -27.05 27.76
C CYS A 216 1.19 -27.65 28.41
N GLY A 217 0.70 -28.78 27.89
CA GLY A 217 -0.46 -29.51 28.42
C GLY A 217 -0.13 -30.87 29.05
N GLN A 218 1.15 -31.17 29.30
CA GLN A 218 1.62 -32.33 30.07
C GLN A 218 2.39 -31.87 31.30
#